data_AF-A0A392ND25-F1
#
_entry.id   AF-A0A392ND25-F1
#
_cell.length_a   1.000
_cell.length_b   1.000
_cell.length_c   1.000
_cell.angle_alpha   90.00
_cell.angle_beta   90.00
_cell.angle_gamma   90.00
#
_symmetry.space_group_name_H-M   'P 1'
#
loop_
_entity.id
_entity.type
_entity.pdbx_description
1 polymer ?
#
loop_
_entity_poly.entity_id
_entity_poly.type
_entity_poly.pdbx_seq_one_letter_code
_entity_poly.pdbx_strand_id
1 'polypeptide(L)'
;AKSFRPDDEDDDDSDDDFSDDEELQSPIDEVDPFIFFVDTMKVMQSSDPMKFQNLTQTLEFSYQALANGVAQHAEMRRGEIEKEKAEKSSATTDS
;
A
#
# COMPACT_ATOMS: atom_id res chain seq x y z
N ALA A 1 26.81 26.54 47.59
CA ALA A 1 28.19 26.13 47.97
C ALA A 1 28.46 24.74 47.39
N LYS A 2 29.70 24.50 46.94
CA LYS A 2 30.20 23.34 46.19
C LYS A 2 30.41 22.08 47.05
N SER A 3 30.20 20.90 46.46
CA SER A 3 30.99 19.67 46.66
C SER A 3 30.70 18.74 45.46
N PHE A 4 31.51 18.71 44.40
CA PHE A 4 32.74 17.92 44.21
C PHE A 4 32.68 16.51 44.80
N ARG A 5 32.54 15.49 43.91
CA ARG A 5 33.42 14.31 43.81
C ARG A 5 33.01 13.41 42.61
N PRO A 6 33.91 12.52 42.15
CA PRO A 6 34.46 12.49 40.79
C PRO A 6 33.97 11.29 39.96
N ASP A 7 34.40 11.23 38.70
CA ASP A 7 34.46 10.05 37.82
C ASP A 7 33.67 8.81 38.25
N ASP A 8 32.48 8.65 37.66
CA ASP A 8 32.12 7.35 37.10
C ASP A 8 31.98 7.61 35.59
N GLU A 9 33.12 7.54 34.92
CA GLU A 9 33.21 7.16 33.51
C GLU A 9 32.65 5.73 33.45
N ASP A 10 31.40 5.57 33.00
CA ASP A 10 30.79 4.37 32.39
C ASP A 10 29.26 4.46 32.61
N ASP A 11 28.64 5.37 31.86
CA ASP A 11 27.22 5.24 31.52
C ASP A 11 27.12 5.32 29.99
N ASP A 12 27.81 4.37 29.34
CA ASP A 12 27.58 4.01 27.94
C ASP A 12 26.32 3.14 27.85
N ASP A 13 25.26 3.54 28.56
CA ASP A 13 23.88 3.13 28.28
C ASP A 13 23.36 3.96 27.09
N SER A 14 24.19 4.09 26.05
CA SER A 14 23.73 4.46 24.73
C SER A 14 23.00 3.25 24.16
N ASP A 15 21.80 3.02 24.69
CA ASP A 15 20.73 2.11 24.24
C ASP A 15 20.21 2.55 22.84
N ASP A 16 21.15 2.87 21.95
CA ASP A 16 20.98 3.30 20.57
C ASP A 16 20.94 2.07 19.63
N ASP A 17 20.58 0.90 20.20
CA ASP A 17 20.17 -0.31 19.48
C ASP A 17 18.73 -0.18 18.93
N PHE A 18 18.16 1.02 18.90
CA PHE A 18 17.09 1.34 17.95
C PHE A 18 17.72 1.55 16.56
N SER A 19 18.37 0.52 16.03
CA SER A 19 18.41 0.36 14.58
C SER A 19 16.95 0.13 14.15
N ASP A 20 16.22 1.22 13.93
CA ASP A 20 14.92 1.26 13.22
C ASP A 20 15.14 0.92 11.73
N ASP A 21 15.90 -0.15 11.49
CA ASP A 21 16.26 -0.73 10.18
C ASP A 21 15.43 -2.00 9.93
N GLU A 22 14.31 -2.14 10.64
CA GLU A 22 13.21 -2.92 10.12
C GLU A 22 12.42 -1.99 9.20
N GLU A 23 12.79 -1.95 7.92
CA GLU A 23 11.86 -1.59 6.84
C GLU A 23 10.70 -2.60 6.90
N LEU A 24 9.80 -2.41 7.86
CA LEU A 24 8.67 -3.27 8.11
C LEU A 24 7.72 -3.13 6.93
N GLN A 25 7.85 -4.06 6.00
CA GLN A 25 6.90 -4.20 4.91
C GLN A 25 5.52 -4.45 5.51
N SER A 26 4.65 -3.45 5.40
CA SER A 26 3.29 -3.55 5.85
C SER A 26 2.53 -4.51 4.93
N PRO A 27 1.54 -5.26 5.45
CA PRO A 27 0.73 -6.14 4.61
C PRO A 27 0.01 -5.44 3.44
N ILE A 28 -0.07 -4.10 3.43
CA ILE A 28 -0.75 -3.33 2.39
C ILE A 28 0.21 -2.71 1.36
N ASP A 29 1.54 -2.76 1.59
CA ASP A 29 2.52 -2.08 0.73
C ASP A 29 2.55 -2.65 -0.71
N GLU A 30 2.19 -3.93 -0.87
CA GLU A 30 2.11 -4.59 -2.17
C GLU A 30 0.73 -4.43 -2.86
N VAL A 31 -0.23 -3.76 -2.21
CA VAL A 31 -1.60 -3.65 -2.71
C VAL A 31 -1.76 -2.40 -3.55
N ASP A 32 -2.10 -2.57 -4.84
CA ASP A 32 -2.52 -1.45 -5.67
C ASP A 32 -3.94 -1.01 -5.30
N PRO A 33 -4.15 0.24 -4.84
CA PRO A 33 -5.43 0.67 -4.30
C PRO A 33 -6.54 0.76 -5.36
N PHE A 34 -6.20 1.08 -6.61
CA PHE A 34 -7.17 1.20 -7.70
C PHE A 34 -7.65 -0.18 -8.14
N ILE A 35 -6.72 -1.12 -8.28
CA ILE A 35 -7.03 -2.52 -8.58
C ILE A 35 -7.89 -3.11 -7.46
N PHE A 36 -7.49 -2.90 -6.21
CA PHE A 36 -8.23 -3.43 -5.05
C PHE A 36 -9.66 -2.90 -4.97
N PHE A 37 -9.87 -1.61 -5.22
CA PHE A 37 -11.20 -1.02 -5.27
C PHE A 37 -12.07 -1.68 -6.36
N VAL A 38 -11.55 -1.81 -7.58
CA VAL A 38 -12.29 -2.38 -8.71
C VAL A 38 -12.62 -3.85 -8.47
N ASP A 39 -11.69 -4.62 -7.93
CA ASP A 39 -11.93 -6.02 -7.59
C ASP A 39 -12.97 -6.18 -6.49
N THR A 40 -12.92 -5.32 -5.46
CA THR A 40 -13.94 -5.30 -4.41
C THR A 40 -15.33 -5.02 -4.99
N MET A 41 -15.44 -4.06 -5.92
CA MET A 41 -16.70 -3.75 -6.59
C MET A 41 -17.20 -4.89 -7.47
N LYS A 42 -16.30 -5.60 -8.18
CA LYS A 42 -16.64 -6.80 -8.97
C LYS A 42 -17.10 -7.95 -8.08
N VAL A 43 -16.42 -8.17 -6.95
CA VAL A 43 -16.82 -9.18 -5.96
C VAL A 43 -18.21 -8.85 -5.42
N MET A 44 -18.47 -7.59 -5.06
CA MET A 44 -19.81 -7.16 -4.63
C MET A 44 -20.85 -7.39 -5.72
N GLN A 45 -20.56 -7.02 -6.96
CA GLN A 45 -21.46 -7.25 -8.10
C GLN A 45 -21.79 -8.73 -8.29
N SER A 46 -20.82 -9.63 -8.11
CA SER A 46 -20.99 -11.08 -8.30
C SER A 46 -21.68 -11.76 -7.11
N SER A 47 -21.41 -11.31 -5.89
CA SER A 47 -21.90 -11.94 -4.65
C SER A 47 -23.24 -11.38 -4.20
N ASP A 48 -23.50 -10.09 -4.45
CA ASP A 48 -24.77 -9.42 -4.16
C ASP A 48 -25.10 -8.37 -5.24
N PRO A 49 -25.64 -8.82 -6.39
CA PRO A 49 -25.96 -7.94 -7.52
C PRO A 49 -26.95 -6.82 -7.16
N MET A 50 -27.89 -7.09 -6.25
CA MET A 50 -28.89 -6.10 -5.82
C MET A 50 -28.24 -4.97 -5.03
N LYS A 51 -27.33 -5.30 -4.10
CA LYS A 51 -26.58 -4.28 -3.34
C LYS A 51 -25.71 -3.42 -4.25
N PHE A 52 -25.03 -4.03 -5.22
CA PHE A 52 -24.24 -3.30 -6.21
C PHE A 52 -25.11 -2.34 -7.03
N GLN A 53 -26.25 -2.82 -7.57
CA GLN A 53 -27.18 -1.96 -8.33
C GLN A 53 -27.69 -0.78 -7.50
N ASN A 54 -28.14 -1.04 -6.27
CA ASN A 54 -28.63 0.01 -5.39
C ASN A 54 -27.54 1.05 -5.08
N LEU A 55 -26.31 0.61 -4.82
CA LEU A 55 -25.18 1.51 -4.60
C LEU A 55 -24.92 2.37 -5.84
N THR A 56 -24.72 1.75 -7.01
CA THR A 56 -24.36 2.46 -8.24
C THR A 56 -25.46 3.44 -8.67
N GLN A 57 -26.73 3.07 -8.55
CA GLN A 57 -27.86 3.93 -8.95
C GLN A 57 -28.12 5.09 -7.99
N THR A 58 -27.73 4.97 -6.72
CA THR A 58 -27.91 6.04 -5.72
C THR A 58 -26.85 7.14 -5.82
N LEU A 59 -25.69 6.84 -6.41
CA LEU A 59 -24.62 7.81 -6.59
C LEU A 59 -25.03 8.93 -7.56
N GLU A 60 -24.58 10.15 -7.27
CA GLU A 60 -24.63 11.24 -8.24
C GLU A 60 -23.82 10.89 -9.50
N PHE A 61 -24.23 11.43 -10.64
CA PHE A 61 -23.54 11.21 -11.93
C PHE A 61 -22.04 11.48 -11.85
N SER A 62 -21.60 12.49 -11.09
CA SER A 62 -20.19 12.81 -10.85
C SER A 62 -19.41 11.61 -10.25
N TYR A 63 -19.99 10.93 -9.26
CA TYR A 63 -19.39 9.76 -8.62
C TYR A 63 -19.50 8.51 -9.49
N GLN A 64 -20.56 8.35 -10.27
CA GLN A 64 -20.65 7.28 -11.27
C GLN A 64 -19.54 7.43 -12.33
N ALA A 65 -19.34 8.65 -12.84
CA ALA A 65 -18.26 8.95 -13.77
C ALA A 65 -16.88 8.71 -13.14
N LEU A 66 -16.68 9.12 -11.88
CA LEU A 66 -15.44 8.85 -11.14
C LEU A 66 -15.17 7.35 -11.00
N ALA A 67 -16.18 6.56 -10.61
CA ALA A 67 -16.03 5.11 -10.47
C ALA A 67 -15.65 4.45 -11.80
N ASN A 68 -16.22 4.89 -12.92
CA ASN A 68 -15.81 4.43 -14.25
C ASN A 68 -14.36 4.85 -14.59
N GLY A 69 -13.96 6.08 -14.25
CA GLY A 69 -12.59 6.54 -14.44
C GLY A 69 -11.57 5.74 -13.60
N VAL A 70 -11.92 5.41 -12.36
CA VAL A 70 -11.11 4.51 -11.50
C VAL A 70 -11.00 3.12 -12.12
N ALA A 71 -12.08 2.59 -12.71
CA ALA A 71 -12.04 1.30 -13.40
C ALA A 71 -11.07 1.30 -14.60
N GLN A 72 -11.07 2.36 -15.40
CA GLN A 72 -10.13 2.54 -16.51
C GLN A 72 -8.68 2.67 -16.02
N HIS A 73 -8.47 3.44 -14.94
CA HIS A 73 -7.14 3.59 -14.35
C HIS A 73 -6.59 2.27 -13.79
N ALA A 74 -7.43 1.48 -13.13
CA ALA A 74 -7.02 0.16 -12.64
C ALA A 74 -6.59 -0.79 -13.76
N GLU A 75 -7.21 -0.70 -14.95
CA GLU A 75 -6.81 -1.49 -16.12
C GLU A 75 -5.41 -1.09 -16.62
N MET A 76 -5.13 0.22 -16.68
CA MET A 76 -3.78 0.73 -16.98
C MET A 76 -2.75 0.21 -15.96
N ARG A 77 -3.05 0.33 -14.66
CA ARG A 77 -2.18 -0.15 -13.57
C ARG A 77 -1.87 -1.64 -13.66
N ARG A 78 -2.85 -2.47 -14.05
CA ARG A 78 -2.61 -3.92 -14.27
C ARG A 78 -1.56 -4.16 -15.34
N GLY A 79 -1.65 -3.44 -16.47
CA GLY A 79 -0.67 -3.54 -17.55
C GLY A 79 0.73 -3.07 -17.15
N GLU A 80 0.82 -1.98 -16.38
CA GLU A 80 2.09 -1.48 -15.84
C GLU A 80 2.75 -2.49 -14.89
N ILE A 81 1.98 -3.05 -13.96
CA ILE A 81 2.49 -4.04 -13.00
C ILE A 81 2.95 -5.31 -13.72
N GLU A 82 2.22 -5.77 -14.74
CA GLU A 82 2.62 -6.92 -15.55
C GLU A 82 3.95 -6.65 -16.27
N LYS A 83 4.11 -5.45 -16.84
CA LYS A 83 5.35 -5.01 -17.47
C LYS A 83 6.51 -4.94 -16.48
N GLU A 84 6.34 -4.31 -15.33
CA GLU A 84 7.37 -4.23 -14.28
C GLU A 84 7.80 -5.61 -13.78
N LYS A 85 6.85 -6.55 -13.64
CA LYS A 85 7.13 -7.94 -13.26
C LYS A 85 7.95 -8.67 -14.34
N ALA A 86 7.64 -8.45 -15.62
CA ALA A 86 8.41 -9.02 -16.73
C ALA A 86 9.84 -8.46 -16.78
N GLU A 87 10.00 -7.15 -16.59
CA GLU A 87 11.31 -6.48 -16.58
C GLU A 87 12.19 -6.94 -15.40
N LYS A 88 11.62 -7.03 -14.19
CA LYS A 88 12.33 -7.57 -13.01
C LYS A 88 12.77 -9.02 -13.23
N SER A 89 11.91 -9.86 -13.81
CA SER A 89 12.23 -11.26 -14.09
C SER A 89 13.33 -11.42 -15.16
N SER A 90 13.36 -10.53 -16.15
CA SER A 90 14.43 -10.50 -17.16
C SER A 90 15.77 -10.08 -16.56
N ALA A 91 15.77 -9.09 -15.64
CA ALA A 91 16.99 -8.62 -14.98
C ALA A 91 17.62 -9.68 -14.06
N THR A 92 16.80 -10.51 -13.40
CA THR A 92 17.30 -11.60 -12.53
C THR A 92 17.81 -12.82 -13.28
N THR A 93 17.50 -12.96 -14.58
CA THR A 93 17.94 -14.10 -15.40
C THR A 93 19.24 -13.82 -16.15
N ASP A 94 19.63 -12.55 -16.28
CA ASP A 94 20.84 -12.08 -16.99
C ASP A 94 22.01 -11.77 -16.02
N SER A 95 21.90 -12.17 -14.74
CA SER A 95 22.95 -12.08 -13.70
C SER A 95 23.34 -13.48 -13.23
#